data_AF-A0A2G9R8W1-F1
#
_entry.id   AF-A0A2G9R8W1-F1
#
_cell.length_a   1.000
_cell.length_b   1.000
_cell.length_c   1.000
_cell.angle_alpha   90.00
_cell.angle_beta   90.00
_cell.angle_gamma   90.00
#
_symmetry.space_group_name_H-M   'P 1'
#
loop_
_entity.id
_entity.type
_entity.pdbx_description
1 polymer ?
#
loop_
_entity_poly.entity_id
_entity_poly.type
_entity_poly.pdbx_seq_one_letter_code
_entity_poly.pdbx_strand_id
1 'polypeptide(L)'
;MRTINILERMNVYQELLLAIIYRTFNLWSLLDSVYFYIYTLFGLQTLYVAALYINSWLLSGTWLSGSLAALWYIVNRIDTTRVEFTIPLRENWALPFFAVQIATITYLFRPDLTRVKERMSLLVVFISTFLFSLTWQFNQFVLLLQSLVLFALDCLDLVPSRKVRSLYMIQASSLLLVCLLQFINTMILGSLLLSFILAAIIAQRL
;
A
#
# COMPACT_ATOMS: atom_id res chain seq x y z
N MET A 1 -37.56 9.08 -5.39
CA MET A 1 -36.24 9.11 -6.06
C MET A 1 -35.25 8.34 -5.21
N ARG A 2 -34.56 7.32 -5.74
CA ARG A 2 -33.45 6.66 -5.02
C ARG A 2 -32.21 7.51 -5.20
N THR A 3 -31.79 8.23 -4.17
CA THR A 3 -30.50 8.92 -4.14
C THR A 3 -29.40 7.88 -3.92
N ILE A 4 -28.35 7.92 -4.74
CA ILE A 4 -27.22 6.98 -4.63
C ILE A 4 -26.07 7.72 -3.96
N ASN A 5 -25.58 7.19 -2.85
CA ASN A 5 -24.34 7.65 -2.24
C ASN A 5 -23.15 7.17 -3.09
N ILE A 6 -22.54 8.08 -3.83
CA ILE A 6 -21.44 7.75 -4.76
C ILE A 6 -20.19 7.29 -3.99
N LEU A 7 -19.93 7.83 -2.80
CA LEU A 7 -18.78 7.43 -1.99
C LEU A 7 -18.89 5.97 -1.53
N GLU A 8 -20.07 5.59 -1.06
CA GLU A 8 -20.39 4.23 -0.65
C GLU A 8 -20.35 3.25 -1.82
N ARG A 9 -20.90 3.64 -2.98
CA ARG A 9 -21.04 2.72 -4.12
C ARG A 9 -19.78 2.57 -4.98
N MET A 10 -18.96 3.62 -5.12
CA MET A 10 -17.87 3.67 -6.11
C MET A 10 -16.48 3.90 -5.50
N ASN A 11 -16.37 3.99 -4.16
CA ASN A 11 -15.11 4.16 -3.42
C ASN A 11 -14.23 5.28 -4.02
N VAL A 12 -14.77 6.49 -4.06
CA VAL A 12 -14.20 7.65 -4.80
C VAL A 12 -13.39 8.57 -3.88
N TYR A 13 -12.75 8.00 -2.84
CA TYR A 13 -12.02 8.80 -1.84
C TYR A 13 -10.83 9.53 -2.44
N GLN A 14 -10.05 8.88 -3.30
CA GLN A 14 -8.88 9.52 -3.92
C GLN A 14 -9.26 10.73 -4.80
N GLU A 15 -10.34 10.66 -5.59
CA GLU A 15 -10.78 11.81 -6.38
C GLU A 15 -11.34 12.91 -5.49
N LEU A 16 -12.08 12.56 -4.42
CA LEU A 16 -12.58 13.56 -3.47
C LEU A 16 -11.43 14.31 -2.79
N LEU A 17 -10.41 13.56 -2.34
CA LEU A 17 -9.20 14.15 -1.75
C LEU A 17 -8.48 15.07 -2.74
N LEU A 18 -8.32 14.64 -4.00
CA LEU A 18 -7.73 15.51 -5.03
C LEU A 18 -8.56 16.74 -5.31
N ALA A 19 -9.89 16.62 -5.38
CA ALA A 19 -10.76 17.77 -5.61
C ALA A 19 -10.65 18.78 -4.46
N ILE A 20 -10.54 18.31 -3.22
CA ILE A 20 -10.30 19.17 -2.05
C ILE A 20 -8.95 19.86 -2.19
N ILE A 21 -7.85 19.13 -2.45
CA ILE A 21 -6.50 19.69 -2.61
C ILE A 21 -6.48 20.74 -3.74
N TYR A 22 -7.01 20.38 -4.90
CA TYR A 22 -7.10 21.25 -6.07
C TYR A 22 -7.83 22.55 -5.72
N ARG A 23 -8.88 22.46 -4.91
CA ARG A 23 -9.66 23.63 -4.49
C ARG A 23 -8.97 24.45 -3.41
N THR A 24 -8.34 23.81 -2.42
CA THR A 24 -7.70 24.52 -1.31
C THR A 24 -6.47 25.30 -1.75
N PHE A 25 -5.72 24.78 -2.72
CA PHE A 25 -4.50 25.40 -3.23
C PHE A 25 -4.72 26.31 -4.44
N ASN A 26 -5.96 26.57 -4.86
CA ASN A 26 -6.27 27.47 -5.98
C ASN A 26 -5.55 27.06 -7.29
N LEU A 27 -5.46 25.74 -7.54
CA LEU A 27 -4.69 25.20 -8.67
C LEU A 27 -5.40 25.39 -10.02
N TRP A 28 -6.67 25.79 -10.01
CA TRP A 28 -7.43 26.09 -11.22
C TRP A 28 -6.88 27.27 -12.03
N SER A 29 -6.05 28.12 -11.42
CA SER A 29 -5.35 29.20 -12.12
C SER A 29 -4.12 28.72 -12.90
N LEU A 30 -3.59 27.53 -12.56
CA LEU A 30 -2.34 27.00 -13.11
C LEU A 30 -2.56 25.83 -14.07
N LEU A 31 -3.61 25.03 -13.84
CA LEU A 31 -3.71 23.72 -14.47
C LEU A 31 -5.16 23.21 -14.47
N ASP A 32 -5.62 22.64 -15.58
CA ASP A 32 -6.97 22.05 -15.62
C ASP A 32 -7.08 20.82 -14.71
N SER A 33 -8.26 20.60 -14.14
CA SER A 33 -8.52 19.51 -13.18
C SER A 33 -8.19 18.11 -13.72
N VAL A 34 -8.38 17.89 -15.03
CA VAL A 34 -8.07 16.62 -15.69
C VAL A 34 -6.55 16.39 -15.73
N TYR A 35 -5.77 17.40 -16.13
CA TYR A 35 -4.31 17.29 -16.13
C TYR A 35 -3.77 17.14 -14.71
N PHE A 36 -4.40 17.78 -13.72
CA PHE A 36 -3.97 17.69 -12.33
C PHE A 36 -4.10 16.25 -11.82
N TYR A 37 -5.23 15.61 -12.16
CA TYR A 37 -5.46 14.20 -11.88
C TYR A 37 -4.41 13.30 -12.55
N ILE A 38 -4.16 13.48 -13.85
CA ILE A 38 -3.20 12.68 -14.61
C ILE A 38 -1.78 12.84 -14.04
N TYR A 39 -1.34 14.07 -13.79
CA TYR A 39 0.00 14.32 -13.26
C TYR A 39 0.18 13.81 -11.83
N THR A 40 -0.86 13.84 -11.01
CA THR A 40 -0.82 13.20 -9.69
C THR A 40 -0.56 11.70 -9.81
N LEU A 41 -1.29 11.03 -10.71
CA LEU A 41 -1.12 9.60 -10.95
C LEU A 41 0.26 9.25 -11.48
N PHE A 42 0.81 10.05 -12.41
CA PHE A 42 2.19 9.87 -12.87
C PHE A 42 3.20 10.11 -11.75
N GLY A 43 2.95 11.10 -10.88
CA GLY A 43 3.74 11.30 -9.67
C GLY A 43 3.75 10.08 -8.75
N LEU A 44 2.60 9.42 -8.57
CA LEU A 44 2.51 8.16 -7.84
C LEU A 44 3.27 7.03 -8.53
N GLN A 45 3.34 6.98 -9.86
CA GLN A 45 4.19 6.00 -10.55
C GLN A 45 5.67 6.25 -10.30
N THR A 46 6.10 7.51 -10.26
CA THR A 46 7.48 7.84 -9.85
C THR A 46 7.77 7.34 -8.44
N LEU A 47 6.81 7.47 -7.51
CA LEU A 47 6.93 6.91 -6.16
C LEU A 47 7.05 5.37 -6.17
N TYR A 48 6.30 4.68 -7.03
CA TYR A 48 6.42 3.23 -7.21
C TYR A 48 7.83 2.83 -7.65
N VAL A 49 8.37 3.47 -8.70
CA VAL A 49 9.71 3.18 -9.22
C VAL A 49 10.79 3.50 -8.18
N ALA A 50 10.64 4.60 -7.44
CA ALA A 50 11.54 4.94 -6.35
C ALA A 50 11.51 3.89 -5.22
N ALA A 51 10.33 3.41 -4.83
CA ALA A 51 10.19 2.35 -3.85
C ALA A 51 10.82 1.02 -4.35
N LEU A 52 10.67 0.69 -5.64
CA LEU A 52 11.31 -0.45 -6.27
C LEU A 52 12.85 -0.34 -6.23
N TYR A 53 13.38 0.83 -6.59
CA TYR A 53 14.82 1.14 -6.50
C TYR A 53 15.34 0.93 -5.08
N ILE A 54 14.66 1.52 -4.09
CA ILE A 54 15.03 1.42 -2.68
C ILE A 54 14.96 -0.03 -2.22
N ASN A 55 13.89 -0.75 -2.54
CA ASN A 55 13.73 -2.15 -2.13
C ASN A 55 14.84 -3.05 -2.70
N SER A 56 15.15 -2.90 -3.99
CA SER A 56 16.24 -3.65 -4.64
C SER A 56 17.59 -3.34 -4.01
N TRP A 57 17.89 -2.05 -3.78
CA TRP A 57 19.13 -1.66 -3.09
C TRP A 57 19.17 -2.22 -1.66
N LEU A 58 18.06 -2.17 -0.92
CA LEU A 58 18.01 -2.67 0.44
C LEU A 58 18.33 -4.16 0.54
N LEU A 59 17.86 -4.96 -0.44
CA LEU A 59 18.07 -6.40 -0.52
C LEU A 59 19.47 -6.79 -0.99
N SER A 60 20.03 -6.09 -1.98
CA SER A 60 21.34 -6.44 -2.55
C SER A 60 22.53 -5.81 -1.82
N GLY A 61 22.29 -4.71 -1.08
CA GLY A 61 23.33 -3.88 -0.49
C GLY A 61 24.02 -2.91 -1.47
N THR A 62 23.68 -2.94 -2.76
CA THR A 62 24.30 -2.10 -3.80
C THR A 62 23.31 -1.17 -4.48
N TRP A 63 23.70 0.09 -4.68
CA TRP A 63 22.86 1.06 -5.39
C TRP A 63 22.65 0.67 -6.86
N LEU A 64 23.62 -0.04 -7.45
CA LEU A 64 23.58 -0.51 -8.82
C LEU A 64 22.38 -1.45 -9.08
N SER A 65 22.07 -2.37 -8.16
CA SER A 65 20.89 -3.23 -8.34
C SER A 65 19.59 -2.44 -8.33
N GLY A 66 19.53 -1.36 -7.54
CA GLY A 66 18.42 -0.41 -7.53
C GLY A 66 18.25 0.22 -8.90
N SER A 67 19.34 0.77 -9.46
CA SER A 67 19.33 1.38 -10.79
C SER A 67 18.94 0.39 -11.88
N LEU A 68 19.46 -0.84 -11.84
CA LEU A 68 19.10 -1.88 -12.78
C LEU A 68 17.62 -2.27 -12.68
N ALA A 69 17.07 -2.43 -11.48
CA ALA A 69 15.66 -2.74 -11.27
C ALA A 69 14.74 -1.63 -11.82
N ALA A 70 15.08 -0.36 -11.54
CA ALA A 70 14.35 0.79 -12.06
C ALA A 70 14.42 0.87 -13.60
N LEU A 71 15.62 0.69 -14.17
CA LEU A 71 15.82 0.69 -15.61
C LEU A 71 15.01 -0.42 -16.28
N TRP A 72 15.08 -1.65 -15.77
CA TRP A 72 14.31 -2.78 -16.30
C TRP A 72 12.81 -2.53 -16.24
N TYR A 73 12.32 -1.96 -15.14
CA TYR A 73 10.91 -1.61 -15.00
C TYR A 73 10.48 -0.58 -16.05
N ILE A 74 11.28 0.47 -16.26
CA ILE A 74 10.98 1.54 -17.23
C ILE A 74 11.02 1.03 -18.66
N VAL A 75 12.02 0.21 -19.01
CA VAL A 75 12.16 -0.36 -20.36
C VAL A 75 10.97 -1.29 -20.68
N ASN A 76 10.50 -2.05 -19.70
CA ASN A 76 9.37 -2.98 -19.86
C ASN A 76 8.03 -2.37 -19.43
N ARG A 77 7.91 -1.03 -19.41
CA ARG A 77 6.71 -0.33 -18.89
C ARG A 77 5.39 -0.78 -19.51
N ILE A 78 5.41 -1.23 -20.77
CA ILE A 78 4.23 -1.68 -21.50
C ILE A 78 3.61 -2.92 -20.83
N ASP A 79 4.45 -3.80 -20.29
CA ASP A 79 4.02 -5.04 -19.64
C ASP A 79 3.90 -4.89 -18.12
N THR A 80 4.68 -3.99 -17.51
CA THR A 80 4.71 -3.83 -16.06
C THR A 80 3.65 -2.87 -15.51
N THR A 81 3.10 -1.98 -16.34
CA THR A 81 2.06 -1.04 -15.91
C THR A 81 1.01 -0.76 -16.99
N ARG A 82 -0.23 -0.54 -16.54
CA ARG A 82 -1.37 -0.19 -17.41
C ARG A 82 -1.73 1.29 -17.32
N VAL A 83 -0.90 2.10 -16.67
CA VAL A 83 -1.16 3.52 -16.40
C VAL A 83 -1.43 4.31 -17.68
N GLU A 84 -0.75 4.00 -18.78
CA GLU A 84 -0.92 4.69 -20.06
C GLU A 84 -2.24 4.33 -20.77
N PHE A 85 -2.75 3.10 -20.55
CA PHE A 85 -3.95 2.61 -21.23
C PHE A 85 -5.23 2.87 -20.43
N THR A 86 -5.15 2.80 -19.11
CA THR A 86 -6.29 2.97 -18.20
C THR A 86 -5.88 3.83 -17.02
N ILE A 87 -5.76 5.15 -17.23
CA ILE A 87 -5.26 6.10 -16.23
C ILE A 87 -6.04 6.03 -14.90
N PRO A 88 -7.39 6.13 -14.85
CA PRO A 88 -8.12 6.24 -13.58
C PRO A 88 -8.30 4.91 -12.84
N LEU A 89 -7.57 3.87 -13.24
CA LEU A 89 -7.67 2.55 -12.65
C LEU A 89 -7.21 2.58 -11.17
N ARG A 90 -7.97 1.93 -10.28
CA ARG A 90 -7.73 1.94 -8.82
C ARG A 90 -6.39 1.32 -8.45
N GLU A 91 -5.92 0.35 -9.22
CA GLU A 91 -4.60 -0.28 -9.11
C GLU A 91 -3.48 0.74 -9.23
N ASN A 92 -3.60 1.72 -10.14
CA ASN A 92 -2.58 2.75 -10.35
C ASN A 92 -2.41 3.67 -9.14
N TRP A 93 -3.47 3.80 -8.33
CA TRP A 93 -3.43 4.51 -7.04
C TRP A 93 -2.80 3.65 -5.95
N ALA A 94 -3.21 2.39 -5.87
CA ALA A 94 -2.88 1.51 -4.76
C ALA A 94 -1.44 0.96 -4.80
N LEU A 95 -0.98 0.48 -5.96
CA LEU A 95 0.31 -0.21 -6.09
C LEU A 95 1.52 0.63 -5.64
N PRO A 96 1.58 1.96 -5.88
CA PRO A 96 2.62 2.82 -5.32
C PRO A 96 2.72 2.76 -3.80
N PHE A 97 1.59 2.82 -3.08
CA PHE A 97 1.58 2.71 -1.62
C PHE A 97 2.02 1.32 -1.16
N PHE A 98 1.59 0.27 -1.87
CA PHE A 98 2.05 -1.08 -1.58
C PHE A 98 3.56 -1.25 -1.80
N ALA A 99 4.13 -0.66 -2.85
CA ALA A 99 5.57 -0.71 -3.09
C ALA A 99 6.37 -0.02 -1.96
N VAL A 100 5.89 1.14 -1.49
CA VAL A 100 6.47 1.83 -0.32
C VAL A 100 6.35 0.96 0.93
N GLN A 101 5.21 0.29 1.13
CA GLN A 101 5.01 -0.63 2.25
C GLN A 101 6.03 -1.77 2.22
N ILE A 102 6.22 -2.43 1.07
CA ILE A 102 7.21 -3.51 0.91
C ILE A 102 8.63 -3.01 1.17
N ALA A 103 9.05 -1.90 0.56
CA ALA A 103 10.37 -1.33 0.79
C ALA A 103 10.62 -1.01 2.28
N THR A 104 9.60 -0.49 2.96
CA THR A 104 9.69 -0.17 4.39
C THR A 104 9.71 -1.41 5.27
N ILE A 105 8.96 -2.47 4.91
CA ILE A 105 9.01 -3.77 5.59
C ILE A 105 10.38 -4.41 5.43
N THR A 106 10.97 -4.37 4.24
CA THR A 106 12.34 -4.83 3.99
C THR A 106 13.34 -4.09 4.87
N TYR A 107 13.19 -2.76 4.99
CA TYR A 107 14.01 -1.97 5.92
C TYR A 107 13.76 -2.33 7.39
N LEU A 108 12.51 -2.53 7.80
CA LEU A 108 12.12 -2.89 9.16
C LEU A 108 12.78 -4.21 9.61
N PHE A 109 12.94 -5.17 8.71
CA PHE A 109 13.57 -6.47 9.02
C PHE A 109 15.09 -6.45 9.08
N ARG A 110 15.76 -5.33 8.77
CA ARG A 110 17.21 -5.24 8.97
C ARG A 110 17.60 -5.45 10.44
N PRO A 111 18.80 -6.01 10.69
CA PRO A 111 19.34 -6.10 12.04
C PRO A 111 19.62 -4.70 12.62
N ASP A 112 19.62 -4.60 13.94
CA ASP A 112 20.12 -3.45 14.71
C ASP A 112 19.44 -2.09 14.42
N LEU A 113 18.12 -2.09 14.18
CA LEU A 113 17.37 -0.83 14.15
C LEU A 113 17.26 -0.20 15.54
N THR A 114 17.50 1.11 15.62
CA THR A 114 17.15 1.88 16.81
C THR A 114 15.62 1.90 17.00
N ARG A 115 15.16 1.94 18.26
CA ARG A 115 13.73 1.96 18.61
C ARG A 115 12.95 3.07 17.89
N VAL A 116 13.59 4.23 17.67
CA VAL A 116 12.98 5.36 16.94
C VAL A 116 12.78 5.02 15.47
N LYS A 117 13.81 4.49 14.79
CA LYS A 117 13.73 4.08 13.39
C LYS A 117 12.70 2.95 13.18
N GLU A 118 12.64 1.99 14.10
CA GLU A 118 11.64 0.92 14.09
C GLU A 118 10.22 1.50 14.16
N ARG A 119 9.93 2.40 15.11
CA ARG A 119 8.62 3.05 15.25
C ARG A 119 8.24 3.88 14.03
N MET A 120 9.19 4.64 13.47
CA MET A 120 8.94 5.42 12.24
C MET A 120 8.66 4.50 11.06
N SER A 121 9.37 3.38 10.94
CA SER A 121 9.11 2.39 9.89
C SER A 121 7.72 1.78 10.04
N LEU A 122 7.31 1.39 11.25
CA LEU A 122 5.96 0.89 11.51
C LEU A 122 4.87 1.94 11.20
N LEU A 123 5.12 3.22 11.48
CA LEU A 123 4.20 4.30 11.12
C LEU A 123 4.05 4.43 9.60
N VAL A 124 5.15 4.40 8.85
CA VAL A 124 5.13 4.43 7.38
C VAL A 124 4.44 3.20 6.82
N VAL A 125 4.68 2.01 7.38
CA VAL A 125 3.95 0.78 7.00
C VAL A 125 2.45 0.93 7.28
N PHE A 126 2.06 1.50 8.42
CA PHE A 126 0.65 1.75 8.72
C PHE A 126 0.00 2.71 7.71
N ILE A 127 0.60 3.88 7.48
CA ILE A 127 0.05 4.87 6.54
C ILE A 127 -0.04 4.30 5.12
N SER A 128 1.00 3.63 4.65
CA SER A 128 1.02 3.02 3.31
C SER A 128 0.02 1.88 3.17
N THR A 129 -0.12 1.01 4.19
CA THR A 129 -1.13 -0.07 4.19
C THR A 129 -2.54 0.49 4.20
N PHE A 130 -2.79 1.52 5.00
CA PHE A 130 -4.09 2.18 5.05
C PHE A 130 -4.46 2.82 3.70
N LEU A 131 -3.56 3.58 3.08
CA LEU A 131 -3.79 4.19 1.76
C LEU A 131 -3.97 3.14 0.67
N PHE A 132 -3.17 2.07 0.70
CA PHE A 132 -3.32 0.92 -0.20
C PHE A 132 -4.70 0.29 -0.09
N SER A 133 -5.15 0.00 1.14
CA SER A 133 -6.45 -0.61 1.41
C SER A 133 -7.63 0.32 1.12
N LEU A 134 -7.48 1.63 1.34
CA LEU A 134 -8.53 2.63 1.05
C LEU A 134 -8.75 2.78 -0.46
N THR A 135 -7.67 2.79 -1.24
CA THR A 135 -7.72 3.10 -2.68
C THR A 135 -8.13 1.92 -3.56
N TRP A 136 -8.00 0.67 -3.09
CA TRP A 136 -8.29 -0.52 -3.89
C TRP A 136 -9.01 -1.63 -3.13
N GLN A 137 -10.15 -2.08 -3.66
CA GLN A 137 -11.04 -3.05 -3.02
C GLN A 137 -10.44 -4.46 -2.88
N PHE A 138 -9.60 -4.89 -3.81
CA PHE A 138 -9.02 -6.24 -3.83
C PHE A 138 -7.72 -6.37 -3.03
N ASN A 139 -7.34 -5.32 -2.28
CA ASN A 139 -6.12 -5.27 -1.47
C ASN A 139 -5.98 -6.48 -0.52
N GLN A 140 -7.09 -7.03 -0.05
CA GLN A 140 -7.14 -8.10 0.94
C GLN A 140 -6.49 -9.40 0.44
N PHE A 141 -6.54 -9.67 -0.87
CA PHE A 141 -5.88 -10.85 -1.44
C PHE A 141 -4.37 -10.70 -1.45
N VAL A 142 -3.87 -9.51 -1.79
CA VAL A 142 -2.43 -9.20 -1.78
C VAL A 142 -1.89 -9.23 -0.35
N LEU A 143 -2.60 -8.61 0.58
CA LEU A 143 -2.23 -8.64 2.00
C LEU A 143 -2.32 -10.05 2.58
N LEU A 144 -3.28 -10.88 2.18
CA LEU A 144 -3.35 -12.31 2.58
C LEU A 144 -2.11 -13.07 2.13
N LEU A 145 -1.68 -12.89 0.87
CA LEU A 145 -0.45 -13.52 0.39
C LEU A 145 0.77 -13.05 1.20
N GLN A 146 0.86 -11.76 1.49
CA GLN A 146 1.91 -11.21 2.35
C GLN A 146 1.87 -11.83 3.75
N SER A 147 0.69 -11.95 4.37
CA SER A 147 0.53 -12.54 5.69
C SER A 147 0.90 -14.02 5.71
N LEU A 148 0.56 -14.78 4.66
CA LEU A 148 0.95 -16.19 4.51
C LEU A 148 2.47 -16.34 4.44
N VAL A 149 3.14 -15.49 3.66
CA VAL A 149 4.61 -15.49 3.57
C VAL A 149 5.23 -15.12 4.91
N LEU A 150 4.72 -14.08 5.59
CA LEU A 150 5.22 -13.70 6.92
C LEU A 150 5.03 -14.81 7.95
N PHE A 151 3.90 -15.52 7.91
CA PHE A 151 3.63 -16.67 8.77
C PHE A 151 4.62 -17.80 8.50
N ALA A 152 4.86 -18.15 7.23
CA ALA A 152 5.82 -19.18 6.87
C ALA A 152 7.25 -18.81 7.32
N LEU A 153 7.67 -17.55 7.14
CA LEU A 153 8.98 -17.08 7.60
C LEU A 153 9.11 -17.10 9.13
N ASP A 154 8.02 -16.79 9.85
CA ASP A 154 7.96 -16.84 11.31
C ASP A 154 8.03 -18.28 11.83
N CYS A 155 7.32 -19.23 11.22
CA CYS A 155 7.39 -20.65 11.56
C CYS A 155 8.78 -21.27 11.33
N LEU A 156 9.57 -20.68 10.43
CA LEU A 156 10.94 -21.12 10.14
C LEU A 156 11.99 -20.35 10.97
N ASP A 157 11.57 -19.51 11.92
CA ASP A 157 12.44 -18.64 12.73
C ASP A 157 13.38 -17.74 11.90
N LEU A 158 13.00 -17.42 10.66
CA LEU A 158 13.79 -16.58 9.75
C LEU A 158 13.59 -15.07 10.02
N VAL A 159 12.55 -14.71 10.76
CA VAL A 159 12.19 -13.32 11.06
C VAL A 159 11.78 -13.16 12.53
N PRO A 160 11.99 -11.99 13.15
CA PRO A 160 11.56 -11.78 14.53
C PRO A 160 10.03 -11.74 14.66
N SER A 161 9.44 -12.67 15.42
CA SER A 161 7.98 -12.80 15.61
C SER A 161 7.32 -11.55 16.15
N ARG A 162 8.03 -10.75 16.96
CA ARG A 162 7.54 -9.45 17.45
C ARG A 162 7.24 -8.49 16.30
N LYS A 163 8.13 -8.40 15.31
CA LYS A 163 7.94 -7.52 14.14
C LYS A 163 6.78 -8.03 13.28
N VAL A 164 6.71 -9.34 13.05
CA VAL A 164 5.60 -9.99 12.31
C VAL A 164 4.26 -9.70 12.97
N ARG A 165 4.14 -9.87 14.28
CA ARG A 165 2.92 -9.56 15.03
C ARG A 165 2.53 -8.09 14.92
N SER A 166 3.48 -7.16 14.93
CA SER A 166 3.20 -5.74 14.68
C SER A 166 2.65 -5.50 13.27
N LEU A 167 3.15 -6.20 12.25
CA LEU A 167 2.64 -6.11 10.88
C LEU A 167 1.19 -6.62 10.77
N TYR A 168 0.87 -7.73 11.43
CA TYR A 168 -0.51 -8.23 11.49
C TYR A 168 -1.47 -7.24 12.15
N MET A 169 -1.06 -6.63 13.26
CA MET A 169 -1.87 -5.59 13.92
C MET A 169 -2.07 -4.37 13.01
N ILE A 170 -1.06 -3.98 12.25
CA ILE A 170 -1.16 -2.89 11.26
C ILE A 170 -2.14 -3.26 10.14
N GLN A 171 -2.03 -4.45 9.55
CA GLN A 171 -2.94 -4.89 8.49
C GLN A 171 -4.39 -4.95 8.99
N ALA A 172 -4.63 -5.58 10.15
CA ALA A 172 -5.98 -5.66 10.73
C ALA A 172 -6.57 -4.28 11.07
N SER A 173 -5.79 -3.42 11.75
CA SER A 173 -6.26 -2.07 12.09
C SER A 173 -6.51 -1.19 10.86
N SER A 174 -5.67 -1.29 9.82
CA SER A 174 -5.87 -0.58 8.56
C SER A 174 -7.16 -1.00 7.88
N LEU A 175 -7.43 -2.31 7.80
CA LEU A 175 -8.67 -2.83 7.22
C LEU A 175 -9.91 -2.44 8.01
N LEU A 176 -9.85 -2.49 9.34
CA LEU A 176 -10.96 -2.07 10.19
C LEU A 176 -11.25 -0.57 10.01
N LEU A 177 -10.21 0.26 9.92
CA LEU A 177 -10.38 1.69 9.66
C LEU A 177 -10.99 1.95 8.28
N VAL A 178 -10.53 1.24 7.24
CA VAL A 178 -11.13 1.32 5.89
C VAL A 178 -12.57 0.82 5.90
N CYS A 179 -12.88 -0.24 6.64
CA CYS A 179 -14.24 -0.75 6.80
C CYS A 179 -15.16 0.32 7.39
N LEU A 180 -14.72 1.02 8.44
CA LEU A 180 -15.47 2.13 9.04
C LEU A 180 -15.69 3.28 8.04
N LEU A 181 -14.64 3.65 7.29
CA LEU A 181 -14.75 4.70 6.29
C LEU A 181 -15.70 4.31 5.16
N GLN A 182 -15.66 3.06 4.70
CA GLN A 182 -16.52 2.51 3.65
C GLN A 182 -17.88 2.00 4.16
N PHE A 183 -18.45 2.66 5.17
CA PHE A 183 -19.81 2.41 5.67
C PHE A 183 -20.05 0.96 6.12
N ILE A 184 -19.08 0.38 6.85
CA ILE A 184 -19.15 -0.98 7.40
C ILE A 184 -19.30 -2.00 6.26
N ASN A 185 -18.35 -1.95 5.32
CA ASN A 185 -18.31 -2.87 4.20
C ASN A 185 -18.17 -4.32 4.69
N THR A 186 -19.23 -5.12 4.53
CA THR A 186 -19.30 -6.51 5.01
C THR A 186 -18.31 -7.42 4.31
N MET A 187 -17.91 -7.11 3.07
CA MET A 187 -16.86 -7.83 2.35
C MET A 187 -15.52 -7.76 3.10
N ILE A 188 -15.22 -6.60 3.71
CA ILE A 188 -13.98 -6.42 4.45
C ILE A 188 -13.98 -7.22 5.75
N LEU A 189 -15.10 -7.18 6.49
CA LEU A 189 -15.27 -7.91 7.75
C LEU A 189 -15.22 -9.43 7.54
N GLY A 190 -15.84 -9.93 6.47
CA GLY A 190 -15.84 -11.35 6.11
C GLY A 190 -14.58 -11.81 5.37
N SER A 191 -13.54 -10.99 5.29
CA SER A 191 -12.36 -11.31 4.50
C SER A 191 -11.52 -12.42 5.11
N LEU A 192 -11.01 -13.30 4.24
CA LEU A 192 -10.08 -14.38 4.62
C LEU A 192 -8.84 -13.86 5.35
N LEU A 193 -8.40 -12.64 5.02
CA LEU A 193 -7.27 -11.99 5.66
C LEU A 193 -7.50 -11.70 7.14
N LEU A 194 -8.65 -11.15 7.53
CA LEU A 194 -8.93 -10.88 8.95
C LEU A 194 -9.00 -12.19 9.74
N SER A 195 -9.68 -13.20 9.21
CA SER A 195 -9.73 -14.53 9.82
C SER A 195 -8.34 -15.15 9.94
N PHE A 196 -7.51 -15.04 8.90
CA PHE A 196 -6.14 -15.55 8.90
C PHE A 196 -5.26 -14.85 9.93
N ILE A 197 -5.31 -13.51 10.02
CA ILE A 197 -4.53 -12.74 11.00
C ILE A 197 -4.89 -13.17 12.43
N LEU A 198 -6.18 -13.34 12.73
CA LEU A 198 -6.62 -13.81 14.04
C LEU A 198 -6.05 -15.20 14.36
N ALA A 199 -6.15 -16.14 13.41
CA ALA A 199 -5.60 -17.48 13.55
C ALA A 199 -4.08 -17.47 13.74
N ALA A 200 -3.35 -16.69 12.93
CA ALA A 200 -1.90 -16.58 13.00
C ALA A 200 -1.43 -16.00 14.35
N ILE A 201 -2.10 -14.97 14.87
CA ILE A 201 -1.78 -14.39 16.19
C ILE A 201 -2.05 -15.38 17.32
N ILE A 202 -3.08 -16.22 17.21
CA ILE A 202 -3.37 -17.27 18.20
C ILE A 202 -2.29 -18.35 18.14
N ALA A 203 -1.93 -18.81 16.94
CA ALA A 203 -0.89 -19.81 16.73
C ALA A 203 0.46 -19.38 17.32
N GLN A 204 0.83 -18.10 17.19
CA GLN A 204 2.06 -17.55 17.79
C GLN A 204 2.08 -17.52 19.33
N ARG A 205 0.94 -17.75 20.01
CA ARG A 205 0.85 -17.75 21.48
C ARG A 205 0.90 -19.15 22.09
N LEU A 206 0.72 -20.18 21.28
CA LEU A 206 0.74 -21.59 21.68
C LEU A 206 2.18 -22.10 21.67
#